data_AF-A0A9Q3PNQ0-F1
#
_entry.id   AF-A0A9Q3PNQ0-F1
#
_cell.length_a   1.000
_cell.length_b   1.000
_cell.length_c   1.000
_cell.angle_alpha   90.00
_cell.angle_beta   90.00
_cell.angle_gamma   90.00
#
_symmetry.space_group_name_H-M   'P 1'
#
loop_
_entity.id
_entity.type
_entity.pdbx_description
1 polymer ?
#
loop_
_entity_poly.entity_id
_entity_poly.type
_entity_poly.pdbx_seq_one_letter_code
_entity_poly.pdbx_strand_id
1 'polypeptide(L)'
;MIKIQEPSRPWETVHMDWVAGMPPGGDRIYNACVEIVDIFGKTPIFLTCHKDDIAMDTALLIWNRAISWTGIFTNIISDRDPKFTSALSKNCHQLFGTKLSFSTAYHPQTDGLAERMSQTLEDMVKQFCGYGFEFKDCDGFTHYWCTLLPELE
;
A
#
# COMPACT_ATOMS: atom_id res chain seq x y z
N MET A 1 21.78 4.50 -8.19
CA MET A 1 21.25 4.45 -6.81
C MET A 1 20.38 5.68 -6.63
N ILE A 2 19.07 5.54 -6.39
CA ILE A 2 18.18 6.69 -6.20
C ILE A 2 18.35 7.12 -4.75
N LYS A 3 18.88 8.32 -4.52
CA LYS A 3 18.90 8.92 -3.19
C LYS A 3 17.50 9.48 -2.94
N ILE A 4 16.75 8.83 -2.05
CA ILE A 4 15.45 9.33 -1.61
C ILE A 4 15.74 10.58 -0.79
N GLN A 5 15.26 11.72 -1.26
CA GLN A 5 15.31 12.95 -0.49
C GLN A 5 14.38 12.78 0.71
N GLU A 6 14.86 13.14 1.89
CA GLU A 6 14.01 13.14 3.09
C GLU A 6 12.83 14.09 2.85
N PRO A 7 11.58 13.59 2.99
CA PRO A 7 10.40 14.43 2.76
C PRO A 7 10.33 15.54 3.80
N SER A 8 9.77 16.68 3.40
CA SER A 8 9.65 17.88 4.23
C SER A 8 8.27 18.05 4.87
N ARG A 9 7.27 17.31 4.37
CA ARG A 9 5.89 17.32 4.85
C ARG A 9 5.23 15.94 4.70
N PRO A 10 4.15 15.67 5.46
CA PRO A 10 3.35 14.46 5.29
C PRO A 10 2.89 14.26 3.85
N TRP A 11 2.88 13.01 3.40
CA TRP A 11 2.39 12.55 2.10
C TRP A 11 3.14 13.11 0.89
N GLU A 12 4.31 13.72 1.09
CA GLU A 12 5.15 14.20 -0.01
C GLU A 12 5.80 13.03 -0.77
N THR A 13 6.40 12.12 -0.02
CA THR A 13 7.05 10.90 -0.53
C THR A 13 6.41 9.71 0.15
N VAL A 14 5.88 8.78 -0.64
CA VAL A 14 5.25 7.56 -0.14
C VAL A 14 5.97 6.32 -0.65
N HIS A 15 6.00 5.29 0.17
CA HIS A 15 6.24 3.93 -0.30
C HIS A 15 4.90 3.30 -0.68
N MET A 16 4.85 2.53 -1.76
CA MET A 16 3.65 1.84 -2.21
C MET A 16 3.97 0.40 -2.56
N ASP A 17 3.17 -0.51 -2.02
CA ASP A 17 3.32 -1.94 -2.29
C ASP A 17 1.97 -2.63 -2.48
N TRP A 18 1.99 -3.76 -3.17
CA TRP A 18 0.82 -4.59 -3.41
C TRP A 18 0.90 -5.87 -2.58
N VAL A 19 0.15 -5.92 -1.47
CA VAL A 19 0.13 -7.07 -0.57
C VAL A 19 -0.98 -8.03 -1.00
N ALA A 20 -0.57 -9.16 -1.59
CA ALA A 20 -1.49 -10.20 -2.06
C ALA A 20 -1.38 -11.51 -1.27
N GLY A 21 -2.27 -12.46 -1.58
CA GLY A 21 -2.27 -13.79 -0.98
C GLY A 21 -3.01 -13.85 0.34
N MET A 22 -3.85 -12.85 0.62
CA MET A 22 -4.71 -12.87 1.79
C MET A 22 -5.92 -13.79 1.56
N PRO A 23 -6.47 -14.37 2.64
CA PRO A 23 -7.70 -15.10 2.54
C PRO A 23 -8.86 -14.22 2.05
N PRO A 24 -9.89 -14.81 1.42
CA PRO A 24 -11.12 -14.08 1.09
C PRO A 24 -11.75 -13.40 2.32
N GLY A 25 -11.97 -12.09 2.27
CA GLY A 25 -12.51 -11.32 3.40
C GLY A 25 -13.46 -10.19 3.02
N GLY A 26 -14.36 -9.85 3.93
CA GLY A 26 -15.31 -8.75 3.78
C GLY A 26 -16.52 -9.10 2.90
N ASP A 27 -17.40 -8.12 2.73
CA ASP A 27 -18.61 -8.20 1.90
C ASP A 27 -18.32 -8.42 0.41
N ARG A 28 -17.15 -7.95 -0.07
CA ARG A 28 -16.72 -8.07 -1.48
C ARG A 28 -15.65 -9.12 -1.73
N ILE A 29 -15.36 -9.98 -0.74
CA ILE A 29 -14.44 -11.11 -0.92
C ILE A 29 -13.05 -10.62 -1.39
N TYR A 30 -12.52 -9.59 -0.72
CA TYR A 30 -11.19 -9.06 -0.99
C TYR A 30 -10.13 -10.11 -0.65
N ASN A 31 -9.00 -10.07 -1.36
CA ASN A 31 -7.89 -11.01 -1.18
C ASN A 31 -6.51 -10.36 -1.37
N ALA A 32 -6.47 -9.03 -1.42
CA ALA A 32 -5.26 -8.21 -1.46
C ALA A 32 -5.53 -6.83 -0.85
N CYS A 33 -4.48 -6.07 -0.58
CA CYS A 33 -4.55 -4.64 -0.33
C CYS A 33 -3.40 -3.89 -1.01
N VAL A 34 -3.63 -2.61 -1.31
CA VAL A 34 -2.56 -1.66 -1.62
C VAL A 34 -2.11 -1.08 -0.30
N GLU A 35 -0.84 -1.26 0.03
CA GLU A 35 -0.17 -0.56 1.13
C GLU A 35 0.40 0.75 0.60
N ILE A 36 0.17 1.85 1.32
CA ILE A 36 0.76 3.15 1.05
C ILE A 36 1.33 3.67 2.37
N VAL A 37 2.61 4.02 2.43
CA VAL A 37 3.23 4.48 3.67
C VAL A 37 3.83 5.86 3.49
N ASP A 38 3.40 6.81 4.34
CA ASP A 38 4.01 8.13 4.42
C ASP A 38 5.41 8.02 5.02
N ILE A 39 6.43 8.40 4.25
CA ILE A 39 7.81 8.35 4.72
C ILE A 39 8.07 9.43 5.78
N PHE A 40 7.33 10.55 5.76
CA PHE A 40 7.48 11.60 6.77
C PHE A 40 6.90 11.18 8.12
N GLY A 41 5.60 10.88 8.16
CA GLY A 41 4.85 10.53 9.37
C GLY A 41 5.03 9.09 9.85
N LYS A 42 5.58 8.19 9.01
CA LYS A 42 5.65 6.74 9.26
C LYS A 42 4.27 6.10 9.44
N THR A 43 3.27 6.67 8.79
CA THR A 43 1.87 6.26 8.88
C THR A 43 1.47 5.47 7.63
N PRO A 44 0.94 4.25 7.76
CA PRO A 44 0.43 3.50 6.64
C PRO A 44 -1.05 3.81 6.33
N ILE A 45 -1.46 3.44 5.12
CA ILE A 45 -2.85 3.30 4.69
C ILE A 45 -2.98 1.98 3.95
N PHE A 46 -4.07 1.26 4.19
CA PHE A 46 -4.35 -0.01 3.53
C PHE A 46 -5.65 0.05 2.74
N LEU A 47 -5.55 -0.13 1.41
CA LEU A 47 -6.70 -0.11 0.52
C LEU A 47 -7.04 -1.53 0.08
N THR A 48 -8.07 -2.12 0.69
CA THR A 48 -8.60 -3.45 0.34
C THR A 48 -9.00 -3.54 -1.13
N CYS A 49 -8.57 -4.60 -1.81
CA CYS A 49 -8.74 -4.81 -3.24
C CYS A 49 -8.66 -6.31 -3.60
N HIS A 50 -8.63 -6.60 -4.90
CA HIS A 50 -8.50 -7.96 -5.42
C HIS A 50 -7.16 -8.12 -6.11
N LYS A 51 -6.46 -9.23 -5.86
CA LYS A 51 -5.14 -9.54 -6.44
C LYS A 51 -5.08 -9.44 -7.97
N ASP A 52 -6.23 -9.64 -8.63
CA ASP A 52 -6.39 -9.65 -10.08
C ASP A 52 -6.82 -8.27 -10.63
N ASP A 53 -6.94 -7.26 -9.77
CA ASP A 53 -7.22 -5.88 -10.16
C ASP A 53 -6.16 -5.37 -11.14
N ILE A 54 -6.63 -4.73 -12.20
CA ILE A 54 -5.73 -4.17 -13.20
C ILE A 54 -5.26 -2.77 -12.77
N ALA A 55 -4.30 -2.23 -13.53
CA ALA A 55 -3.74 -0.90 -13.26
C ALA A 55 -4.82 0.20 -13.15
N MET A 56 -5.93 0.08 -13.90
CA MET A 56 -7.02 1.06 -13.85
C MET A 56 -7.78 0.99 -12.52
N ASP A 57 -8.12 -0.21 -12.06
CA ASP A 57 -8.81 -0.40 -10.78
C ASP A 57 -7.93 0.11 -9.63
N THR A 58 -6.63 -0.20 -9.70
CA THR A 58 -5.63 0.27 -8.73
C THR A 58 -5.54 1.80 -8.70
N ALA A 59 -5.43 2.44 -9.88
CA ALA A 59 -5.34 3.89 -9.98
C ALA A 59 -6.62 4.59 -9.45
N LEU A 60 -7.80 4.05 -9.79
CA LEU A 60 -9.09 4.55 -9.29
C LEU A 60 -9.22 4.38 -7.77
N LEU A 61 -8.79 3.24 -7.24
CA LEU A 61 -8.80 2.95 -5.81
C LEU A 61 -7.95 3.97 -5.04
N ILE A 62 -6.71 4.18 -5.47
CA ILE A 62 -5.78 5.16 -4.88
C ILE A 62 -6.36 6.57 -5.00
N TRP A 63 -6.91 6.94 -6.15
CA TRP A 63 -7.50 8.26 -6.35
C TRP A 63 -8.65 8.54 -5.37
N ASN A 64 -9.59 7.60 -5.30
CA ASN A 64 -10.81 7.77 -4.51
C ASN A 64 -10.54 7.68 -3.01
N ARG A 65 -9.61 6.82 -2.58
CA ARG A 65 -9.43 6.50 -1.15
C ARG A 65 -8.14 7.03 -0.52
N ALA A 66 -7.12 7.37 -1.30
CA ALA A 66 -5.87 7.95 -0.78
C ALA A 66 -5.72 9.42 -1.13
N ILE A 67 -5.77 9.75 -2.42
CA ILE A 67 -5.49 11.13 -2.88
C ILE A 67 -6.56 12.12 -2.42
N SER A 68 -7.81 11.67 -2.27
CA SER A 68 -8.92 12.49 -1.79
C SER A 68 -8.70 13.11 -0.40
N TRP A 69 -7.89 12.50 0.45
CA TRP A 69 -7.60 12.99 1.81
C TRP A 69 -6.14 13.41 2.02
N THR A 70 -5.18 12.72 1.39
CA THR A 70 -3.74 13.04 1.49
C THR A 70 -3.28 14.15 0.55
N GLY A 71 -4.03 14.39 -0.53
CA GLY A 71 -3.57 15.16 -1.68
C GLY A 71 -2.74 14.33 -2.65
N ILE A 72 -2.18 14.98 -3.68
CA ILE A 72 -1.34 14.31 -4.68
C ILE A 72 0.08 14.15 -4.13
N PHE A 73 0.59 12.92 -4.19
CA PHE A 73 1.98 12.60 -3.82
C PHE A 73 2.97 13.22 -4.80
N THR A 74 4.10 13.73 -4.30
CA THR A 74 5.18 14.24 -5.15
C THR A 74 6.05 13.10 -5.66
N ASN A 75 6.37 12.14 -4.79
CA ASN A 75 7.21 10.99 -5.10
C ASN A 75 6.55 9.70 -4.62
N ILE A 76 6.54 8.69 -5.49
CA ILE A 76 6.13 7.32 -5.13
C ILE A 76 7.34 6.43 -5.32
N ILE A 77 7.61 5.62 -4.30
CA ILE A 77 8.59 4.55 -4.34
C ILE A 77 7.80 3.24 -4.32
N SER A 78 7.93 2.44 -5.36
CA SER A 78 7.21 1.16 -5.44
C SER A 78 8.14 0.06 -5.93
N ASP A 79 7.70 -1.18 -5.77
CA ASP A 79 8.29 -2.31 -6.47
C ASP A 79 7.99 -2.24 -7.99
N ARG A 80 8.37 -3.28 -8.73
CA ARG A 80 8.15 -3.36 -10.18
C ARG A 80 6.87 -4.09 -10.57
N ASP A 81 5.85 -4.14 -9.71
CA ASP A 81 4.57 -4.75 -10.06
C ASP A 81 4.01 -4.15 -11.37
N PRO A 82 3.49 -4.98 -12.29
CA PRO A 82 2.88 -4.52 -13.55
C PRO A 82 1.84 -3.42 -13.37
N LYS A 83 1.12 -3.38 -12.25
CA LYS A 83 0.13 -2.34 -11.94
C LYS A 83 0.79 -0.95 -11.89
N PHE A 84 1.97 -0.84 -11.26
CA PHE A 84 2.73 0.41 -11.16
C PHE A 84 3.57 0.71 -12.41
N THR A 85 4.05 -0.31 -13.12
CA THR A 85 4.90 -0.13 -14.31
C THR A 85 4.13 0.02 -15.63
N SER A 86 2.80 -0.16 -15.61
CA SER A 86 1.91 -0.04 -16.76
C SER A 86 1.97 1.33 -17.45
N ALA A 87 1.58 1.37 -18.73
CA ALA A 87 1.47 2.63 -19.48
C ALA A 87 0.44 3.58 -18.85
N LEU A 88 -0.67 3.03 -18.35
CA LEU A 88 -1.70 3.80 -17.66
C LEU A 88 -1.12 4.48 -16.41
N SER A 89 -0.48 3.71 -15.53
CA SER A 89 0.14 4.23 -14.29
C SER A 89 1.14 5.35 -14.61
N LYS A 90 2.06 5.10 -15.53
CA LYS A 90 3.07 6.10 -15.96
C LYS A 90 2.43 7.38 -16.47
N ASN A 91 1.41 7.28 -17.34
CA ASN A 91 0.72 8.44 -17.89
C ASN A 91 -0.07 9.20 -16.81
N CYS A 92 -0.76 8.50 -15.91
CA CYS A 92 -1.47 9.10 -14.78
C CYS A 92 -0.52 9.89 -13.87
N HIS A 93 0.59 9.28 -13.43
CA HIS A 93 1.56 9.96 -12.56
C HIS A 93 2.24 11.13 -13.27
N GLN A 94 2.53 11.00 -14.57
CA GLN A 94 3.06 12.13 -15.36
C GLN A 94 2.07 13.31 -15.39
N LEU A 95 0.77 13.05 -15.58
CA LEU A 95 -0.26 14.09 -15.57
C LEU A 95 -0.38 14.78 -14.21
N PHE A 96 -0.17 14.05 -13.12
CA PHE A 96 -0.21 14.59 -11.76
C PHE A 96 1.10 15.27 -11.33
N GLY A 97 2.16 15.21 -12.14
CA GLY A 97 3.49 15.67 -11.75
C GLY A 97 4.14 14.81 -10.67
N THR A 98 3.65 13.59 -10.46
CA THR A 98 4.19 12.63 -9.50
C THR A 98 5.37 11.87 -10.11
N LYS A 99 6.49 11.82 -9.39
CA LYS A 99 7.66 11.06 -9.79
C LYS A 99 7.56 9.63 -9.26
N LEU A 100 7.45 8.67 -10.17
CA LEU A 100 7.50 7.24 -9.83
C LEU A 100 8.94 6.73 -9.87
N SER A 101 9.41 6.19 -8.74
CA SER A 101 10.73 5.59 -8.57
C SER A 101 10.55 4.12 -8.21
N PHE A 102 11.27 3.23 -8.89
CA PHE A 102 11.17 1.80 -8.63
C PHE A 102 12.32 1.32 -7.75
N SER A 103 12.00 0.64 -6.65
CA SER A 103 13.00 -0.01 -5.82
C SER A 103 13.73 -1.08 -6.66
N THR A 104 15.00 -1.29 -6.32
CA THR A 104 15.80 -2.39 -6.88
C THR A 104 15.99 -3.40 -5.78
N ALA A 105 15.79 -4.68 -6.07
CA ALA A 105 15.73 -5.78 -5.11
C ALA A 105 16.96 -5.98 -4.18
N TYR A 106 17.92 -5.06 -4.07
CA TYR A 106 19.22 -5.34 -3.46
C TYR A 106 20.04 -4.15 -2.92
N HIS A 107 19.50 -2.98 -2.57
CA HIS A 107 20.37 -1.87 -2.07
C HIS A 107 19.80 -1.02 -0.90
N PRO A 108 20.05 -1.45 0.36
CA PRO A 108 19.42 -0.89 1.57
C PRO A 108 19.96 0.47 2.08
N GLN A 109 20.80 1.19 1.34
CA GLN A 109 21.53 2.35 1.91
C GLN A 109 20.69 3.63 2.09
N THR A 110 19.58 3.78 1.38
CA THR A 110 18.66 4.93 1.55
C THR A 110 17.20 4.50 1.63
N ASP A 111 16.86 3.37 1.01
CA ASP A 111 15.53 2.78 0.93
C ASP A 111 15.21 1.83 2.10
N GLY A 112 16.24 1.38 2.82
CA GLY A 112 16.09 0.30 3.80
C GLY A 112 15.18 0.62 4.98
N LEU A 113 14.83 1.88 5.26
CA LEU A 113 13.83 2.19 6.29
C LEU A 113 12.41 2.02 5.77
N ALA A 114 12.11 2.54 4.57
CA ALA A 114 10.81 2.41 3.95
C ALA A 114 10.54 0.96 3.54
N GLU A 115 11.54 0.29 2.95
CA GLU A 115 11.49 -1.14 2.61
C GLU A 115 11.26 -2.01 3.86
N ARG A 116 12.01 -1.80 4.96
CA ARG A 116 11.81 -2.58 6.20
C ARG A 116 10.46 -2.30 6.84
N MET A 117 9.97 -1.07 6.78
CA MET A 117 8.66 -0.70 7.30
C MET A 117 7.56 -1.41 6.49
N SER A 118 7.63 -1.35 5.16
CA SER A 118 6.66 -2.04 4.30
C SER A 118 6.71 -3.56 4.49
N GLN A 119 7.89 -4.15 4.56
CA GLN A 119 8.03 -5.58 4.87
C GLN A 119 7.44 -5.96 6.24
N THR A 120 7.67 -5.13 7.26
CA THR A 120 7.09 -5.35 8.59
C THR A 120 5.57 -5.26 8.54
N LEU A 121 5.02 -4.29 7.81
CA LEU A 121 3.59 -4.09 7.66
C LEU A 121 2.95 -5.22 6.85
N GLU A 122 3.58 -5.67 5.76
CA GLU A 122 3.17 -6.83 4.99
C GLU A 122 3.10 -8.09 5.87
N ASP A 123 4.15 -8.36 6.64
CA ASP A 123 4.21 -9.48 7.57
C ASP A 123 3.14 -9.36 8.66
N MET A 124 2.94 -8.16 9.23
CA MET A 124 1.89 -7.88 10.21
C MET A 124 0.50 -8.15 9.62
N VAL A 125 0.20 -7.61 8.45
CA VAL A 125 -1.06 -7.83 7.73
C VAL A 125 -1.26 -9.32 7.50
N LYS A 126 -0.28 -10.03 6.93
CA LYS A 126 -0.39 -11.48 6.66
C LYS A 126 -0.61 -12.31 7.92
N GLN A 127 0.14 -12.05 8.99
CA GLN A 127 -0.01 -12.76 10.26
C GLN A 127 -1.37 -12.48 10.89
N PHE A 128 -1.79 -11.21 10.92
CA PHE A 128 -3.05 -10.79 11.50
C PHE A 128 -4.25 -11.32 10.73
N CYS A 129 -4.17 -11.36 9.39
CA CYS A 129 -5.17 -11.99 8.52
C CYS A 129 -5.22 -13.50 8.71
N GLY A 130 -4.07 -14.16 8.90
CA GLY A 130 -3.99 -15.57 9.25
C GLY A 130 -4.64 -15.87 10.61
N TYR A 131 -4.47 -14.98 11.59
CA TYR A 131 -5.06 -15.08 12.92
C TYR A 131 -6.57 -14.77 12.96
N GLY A 132 -7.06 -13.89 12.08
CA GLY A 132 -8.48 -13.49 12.00
C GLY A 132 -9.46 -14.64 11.71
N PHE A 133 -8.97 -15.77 11.19
CA PHE A 133 -9.78 -16.99 11.10
C PHE A 133 -10.17 -17.60 12.45
N GLU A 134 -9.38 -17.33 13.50
CA GLU A 134 -9.59 -17.86 14.85
C GLU A 134 -10.12 -16.79 15.82
N PHE A 135 -10.07 -15.51 15.45
CA PHE A 135 -10.51 -14.41 16.30
C PHE A 135 -12.02 -14.23 16.25
N LYS A 136 -12.71 -14.83 17.23
CA LYS A 136 -14.06 -14.41 17.64
C LYS A 136 -13.89 -13.40 18.77
N ASP A 137 -14.42 -12.19 18.60
CA ASP A 137 -14.50 -11.24 19.71
C ASP A 137 -15.47 -11.74 20.80
N CYS A 138 -15.56 -11.00 21.92
CA CYS A 138 -16.48 -11.32 23.00
C CYS A 138 -17.97 -11.23 22.60
N ASP A 139 -18.28 -10.69 21.42
CA ASP A 139 -19.62 -10.57 20.86
C ASP A 139 -19.98 -11.72 19.90
N GLY A 140 -19.01 -12.61 19.62
CA GLY A 140 -19.22 -13.84 18.84
C GLY A 140 -19.16 -13.65 17.32
N PHE A 141 -18.71 -12.49 16.83
CA PHE A 141 -18.58 -12.22 15.39
C PHE A 141 -17.18 -12.53 14.89
N THR A 142 -17.10 -13.16 13.71
CA THR A 142 -15.85 -13.28 12.96
C THR A 142 -15.57 -11.94 12.29
N HIS A 143 -14.49 -11.28 12.69
CA HIS A 143 -14.00 -10.10 11.97
C HIS A 143 -13.27 -10.55 10.72
N TYR A 144 -13.69 -10.05 9.56
CA TYR A 144 -12.88 -10.20 8.37
C TYR A 144 -11.63 -9.34 8.53
N TRP A 145 -10.48 -9.83 8.07
CA TRP A 145 -9.25 -9.05 8.16
C TRP A 145 -9.36 -7.64 7.57
N CYS A 146 -10.21 -7.46 6.56
CA CYS A 146 -10.50 -6.18 5.93
C CYS A 146 -11.03 -5.12 6.91
N THR A 147 -11.79 -5.52 7.94
CA THR A 147 -12.35 -4.58 8.93
C THR A 147 -11.35 -4.20 10.01
N LEU A 148 -10.25 -4.93 10.11
CA LEU A 148 -9.23 -4.71 11.13
C LEU A 148 -8.04 -3.88 10.62
N LEU A 149 -7.92 -3.68 9.30
CA LEU A 149 -6.85 -2.86 8.73
C LEU A 149 -6.78 -1.42 9.28
N PRO A 150 -7.90 -0.72 9.55
CA PRO A 150 -7.83 0.62 10.15
C PRO A 150 -7.18 0.66 11.53
N GLU A 151 -7.10 -0.47 12.26
CA GLU A 151 -6.39 -0.56 13.55
C GLU A 151 -4.87 -0.63 13.37
N LEU A 152 -4.38 -0.82 12.14
CA LEU A 152 -2.97 -0.84 11.77
C LEU A 152 -2.49 0.48 11.12
N GLU A 153 -3.41 1.43 10.87
CA GLU A 153 -3.15 2.77 10.30
C GLU A 153 -2.79 3.78 11.40
#